data_AF-A0A557SLE6-F1
#
_entry.id   AF-A0A557SLE6-F1
#
_cell.length_a   1.000
_cell.length_b   1.000
_cell.length_c   1.000
_cell.angle_alpha   90.00
_cell.angle_beta   90.00
_cell.angle_gamma   90.00
#
_symmetry.space_group_name_H-M   'P 1'
#
loop_
_entity.id
_entity.type
_entity.pdbx_description
1 polymer ?
#
loop_
_entity_poly.entity_id
_entity_poly.type
_entity_poly.pdbx_seq_one_letter_code
_entity_poly.pdbx_strand_id
1 'polypeptide(L)'
;METPLPSAPDSPVRRSRRRAAGVACYLIGCVLSVVSVAVAFAAFDQPRHWLAGAIVATVLLLIAVAVLVAAEHFFVPSVADVLAHDARPPVVYLRPFGEDEALTYDVISTGETTTAITAKAEDFLLALNAIGPLVSIAEPNRWARLGMHPHGAYRDFVGEGDWQARVQTWLDQAGMVVLAMGDSPGIEWEIQQVRQRVGPQSLLLYLPPRPADAFTRKGRHKKEQAIYEHFRALVEKHFGLTMPPFTESTYLIGFDADGTPVMAPDAPRKRWAFTEHGRVADAIRSQLGAVLAKVRPDTQLDTYQIAGRPGLWARTIAATTLILTSIGIGLLGGSAGVFTHFALQALPGLMLTAGWVLLARYFGKRWVWIVPIALGISVALNIGVQAYAQIDPEAGYMLLRSPWYQLAGSLVHWIYVGAVLTLGVALAGRRAGDG
;
A
#
# COMPACT_ATOMS: atom_id res chain seq x y z
N MET A 1 22.74 28.48 -16.29
CA MET A 1 22.50 27.79 -15.02
C MET A 1 23.12 26.43 -15.14
N GLU A 2 24.32 26.24 -14.61
CA GLU A 2 24.93 24.92 -14.54
C GLU A 2 24.06 24.05 -13.62
N THR A 3 23.47 23.01 -14.20
CA THR A 3 22.76 21.97 -13.46
C THR A 3 23.78 21.24 -12.58
N PRO A 4 23.59 21.15 -11.25
CA PRO A 4 24.49 20.41 -10.39
C PRO A 4 24.45 18.92 -10.75
N LEU A 5 25.61 18.29 -10.78
CA LEU A 5 25.79 16.86 -11.06
C LEU A 5 24.79 15.99 -10.27
N PRO A 6 24.07 15.06 -10.92
CA PRO A 6 23.15 14.14 -10.26
C PRO A 6 23.89 13.10 -9.41
N SER A 7 23.18 12.59 -8.41
CA SER A 7 23.76 11.82 -7.30
C SER A 7 24.34 10.47 -7.73
N ALA A 8 25.56 10.19 -7.27
CA ALA A 8 26.19 8.87 -7.26
C ALA A 8 25.30 7.79 -6.61
N PRO A 9 25.52 6.49 -6.91
CA PRO A 9 24.82 5.38 -6.27
C PRO A 9 24.79 5.51 -4.75
N ASP A 10 23.75 4.95 -4.11
CA ASP A 10 23.48 5.05 -2.67
C ASP A 10 24.67 4.59 -1.81
N SER A 11 25.59 5.52 -1.54
CA SER A 11 26.77 5.28 -0.73
C SER A 11 26.36 4.99 0.72
N PRO A 12 27.18 4.26 1.50
CA PRO A 12 26.90 3.98 2.90
C PRO A 12 26.59 5.25 3.72
N VAL A 13 27.30 6.35 3.41
CA VAL A 13 27.10 7.66 4.04
C VAL A 13 25.72 8.24 3.73
N ARG A 14 25.29 8.18 2.46
CA ARG A 14 23.96 8.67 2.05
C ARG A 14 22.86 7.84 2.69
N ARG A 15 23.04 6.52 2.78
CA ARG A 15 22.12 5.59 3.46
C ARG A 15 21.95 5.93 4.95
N SER A 16 23.05 6.21 5.64
CA SER A 16 23.02 6.63 7.05
C SER A 16 22.28 7.95 7.24
N ARG A 17 22.55 8.95 6.38
CA ARG A 17 21.86 10.26 6.42
C ARG A 17 20.36 10.12 6.14
N ARG A 18 19.98 9.30 5.16
CA ARG A 18 18.58 8.99 4.84
C ARG A 18 17.85 8.41 6.06
N ARG A 19 18.45 7.41 6.71
CA ARG A 19 17.87 6.79 7.92
C ARG A 19 17.73 7.79 9.06
N ALA A 20 18.75 8.62 9.29
CA ALA A 20 18.70 9.66 10.32
C ALA A 20 17.57 10.69 10.06
N ALA A 21 17.43 11.15 8.81
CA ALA A 21 16.33 12.02 8.40
C ALA A 21 14.96 11.36 8.62
N GLY A 22 14.81 10.08 8.22
CA GLY A 22 13.59 9.32 8.47
C GLY A 22 13.24 9.20 9.95
N VAL A 23 14.22 8.90 10.81
CA VAL A 23 14.03 8.84 12.27
C VAL A 23 13.63 10.21 12.83
N ALA A 24 14.30 11.29 12.42
CA ALA A 24 13.95 12.63 12.86
C ALA A 24 12.51 13.01 12.46
N CYS A 25 12.12 12.80 11.20
CA CYS A 25 10.74 13.02 10.74
C CYS A 25 9.74 12.18 11.54
N TYR A 26 10.04 10.90 11.77
CA TYR A 26 9.15 10.03 12.53
C TYR A 26 8.94 10.51 13.98
N LEU A 27 10.02 10.92 14.66
CA LEU A 27 9.95 11.48 16.02
C LEU A 27 9.17 12.80 16.06
N ILE A 28 9.39 13.70 15.08
CA ILE A 28 8.64 14.95 14.97
C ILE A 28 7.14 14.66 14.79
N GLY A 29 6.78 13.73 13.91
CA GLY A 29 5.39 13.32 13.70
C GLY A 29 4.75 12.74 14.98
N CYS A 30 5.48 11.92 15.73
CA CYS A 30 5.03 11.40 17.02
C CYS A 30 4.78 12.54 18.03
N VAL A 31 5.74 13.46 18.19
CA VAL A 31 5.61 14.61 19.10
C VAL A 31 4.42 15.49 18.71
N LEU A 32 4.26 15.83 17.43
CA LEU A 32 3.13 16.63 16.95
C LEU A 32 1.79 15.95 17.20
N SER A 33 1.72 14.62 17.11
CA SER A 33 0.51 13.86 17.42
C SER A 33 0.15 13.97 18.90
N VAL A 34 1.13 13.86 19.80
CA VAL A 34 0.93 14.04 21.26
C VAL A 34 0.50 15.48 21.59
N VAL A 35 1.17 16.47 20.99
CA VAL A 35 0.84 17.89 21.19
C VAL A 35 -0.57 18.20 20.68
N SER A 36 -0.97 17.67 19.52
CA SER A 36 -2.33 17.79 18.99
C SER A 36 -3.38 17.32 20.01
N VAL A 37 -3.17 16.14 20.60
CA VAL A 37 -4.06 15.57 21.62
C VAL A 37 -4.09 16.47 22.87
N ALA A 38 -2.95 16.93 23.35
CA ALA A 38 -2.87 17.82 24.52
C ALA A 38 -3.61 19.16 24.28
N VAL A 39 -3.46 19.76 23.09
CA VAL A 39 -4.18 20.98 22.70
C VAL A 39 -5.69 20.74 22.64
N ALA A 40 -6.13 19.60 22.12
CA ALA A 40 -7.55 19.25 22.10
C ALA A 40 -8.12 19.22 23.53
N PHE A 41 -7.45 18.55 24.47
CA PHE A 41 -7.89 18.50 25.87
C PHE A 41 -7.90 19.88 26.54
N ALA A 42 -6.84 20.67 26.38
CA ALA A 42 -6.77 22.01 26.94
C ALA A 42 -7.89 22.92 26.40
N ALA A 43 -8.28 22.73 25.13
CA ALA A 43 -9.36 23.48 24.50
C ALA A 43 -10.75 23.11 25.05
N PHE A 44 -10.98 21.84 25.40
CA PHE A 44 -12.26 21.37 25.93
C PHE A 44 -12.60 21.97 27.30
N ASP A 45 -11.60 22.32 28.10
CA ASP A 45 -11.81 22.95 29.43
C ASP A 45 -12.21 24.43 29.33
N GLN A 46 -12.25 25.00 28.11
CA GLN A 46 -12.37 26.44 27.89
C GLN A 46 -13.61 26.81 27.05
N PRO A 47 -14.72 27.23 27.69
CA PRO A 47 -16.03 27.38 27.03
C PRO A 47 -16.07 28.47 25.94
N ARG A 48 -15.17 29.46 25.99
CA ARG A 48 -15.13 30.57 25.00
C ARG A 48 -14.27 30.28 23.77
N HIS A 49 -13.33 29.35 23.83
CA HIS A 49 -12.34 29.13 22.75
C HIS A 49 -12.11 27.66 22.38
N TRP A 50 -12.98 26.74 22.85
CA TRP A 50 -12.92 25.32 22.50
C TRP A 50 -12.86 25.08 20.98
N LEU A 51 -13.60 25.86 20.18
CA LEU A 51 -13.63 25.73 18.72
C LEU A 51 -12.26 26.06 18.10
N ALA A 52 -11.60 27.14 18.56
CA ALA A 52 -10.28 27.52 18.06
C ALA A 52 -9.23 26.45 18.41
N GLY A 53 -9.26 25.93 19.63
CA GLY A 53 -8.35 24.86 20.04
C GLY A 53 -8.61 23.54 19.32
N ALA A 54 -9.86 23.19 19.00
CA ALA A 54 -10.20 22.03 18.17
C ALA A 54 -9.64 22.16 16.74
N ILE A 55 -9.72 23.35 16.15
CA ILE A 55 -9.13 23.63 14.83
C ILE A 55 -7.60 23.47 14.88
N VAL A 56 -6.94 24.06 15.88
CA VAL A 56 -5.48 23.95 16.05
C VAL A 56 -5.06 22.49 16.24
N ALA A 57 -5.75 21.75 17.11
CA ALA A 57 -5.49 20.34 17.32
C ALA A 57 -5.64 19.53 16.02
N THR A 58 -6.69 19.79 15.24
CA THR A 58 -6.93 19.11 13.95
C THR A 58 -5.82 19.41 12.95
N VAL A 59 -5.41 20.67 12.80
CA VAL A 59 -4.31 21.06 11.91
C VAL A 59 -3.00 20.39 12.32
N LEU A 60 -2.68 20.39 13.62
CA LEU A 60 -1.50 19.69 14.14
C LEU A 60 -1.54 18.19 13.86
N LEU A 61 -2.71 17.55 13.99
CA LEU A 61 -2.88 16.13 13.67
C LEU A 61 -2.64 15.87 12.18
N LEU A 62 -3.19 16.70 11.30
CA LEU A 62 -2.99 16.56 9.85
C LEU A 62 -1.51 16.71 9.47
N ILE A 63 -0.80 17.69 10.06
CA ILE A 63 0.64 17.86 9.87
C ILE A 63 1.39 16.63 10.42
N ALA A 64 1.03 16.14 11.60
CA ALA A 64 1.63 14.96 12.20
C ALA A 64 1.50 13.73 11.29
N VAL A 65 0.29 13.47 10.77
CA VAL A 65 0.02 12.39 9.81
C VAL A 65 0.84 12.57 8.54
N ALA A 66 0.87 13.77 7.96
CA ALA A 66 1.65 14.04 6.76
C ALA A 66 3.16 13.79 6.98
N VAL A 67 3.70 14.21 8.12
CA VAL A 67 5.11 14.00 8.48
C VAL A 67 5.40 12.51 8.71
N LEU A 68 4.51 11.76 9.38
CA LEU A 68 4.66 10.32 9.56
C LEU A 68 4.62 9.57 8.21
N VAL A 69 3.71 9.94 7.32
CA VAL A 69 3.65 9.37 5.95
C VAL A 69 4.91 9.73 5.16
N ALA A 70 5.42 10.95 5.27
CA ALA A 70 6.68 11.34 4.64
C ALA A 70 7.88 10.56 5.23
N ALA A 71 7.89 10.30 6.53
CA ALA A 71 8.95 9.52 7.20
C ALA A 71 9.07 8.11 6.62
N GLU A 72 7.96 7.47 6.25
CA GLU A 72 7.96 6.12 5.66
C GLU A 72 8.76 6.03 4.35
N HIS A 73 8.77 7.09 3.55
CA HIS A 73 9.53 7.14 2.29
C HIS A 73 11.05 7.11 2.50
N PHE A 74 11.55 7.47 3.68
CA PHE A 74 12.98 7.36 4.01
C PHE A 74 13.38 5.94 4.44
N PHE A 75 12.42 5.15 4.89
CA PHE A 75 12.65 3.79 5.39
C PHE A 75 12.46 2.72 4.31
N VAL A 76 11.95 3.08 3.14
CA VAL A 76 11.94 2.19 1.98
C VAL A 76 13.40 1.84 1.62
N PRO A 77 13.73 0.53 1.51
CA PRO A 77 15.10 0.11 1.20
C PRO A 77 15.45 0.44 -0.25
N SER A 78 16.73 0.70 -0.53
CA SER A 78 17.20 0.88 -1.90
C SER A 78 17.38 -0.45 -2.61
N VAL A 79 17.49 -0.44 -3.95
CA VAL A 79 17.78 -1.66 -4.72
C VAL A 79 19.04 -2.36 -4.20
N ALA A 80 20.11 -1.60 -3.92
CA ALA A 80 21.33 -2.16 -3.36
C ALA A 80 21.13 -2.81 -1.98
N ASP A 81 20.27 -2.25 -1.12
CA ASP A 81 19.91 -2.88 0.16
C ASP A 81 19.18 -4.21 -0.06
N VAL A 82 18.22 -4.24 -0.99
CA VAL A 82 17.39 -5.42 -1.25
C VAL A 82 18.19 -6.54 -1.89
N LEU A 83 18.96 -6.24 -2.96
CA LEU A 83 19.77 -7.24 -3.66
C LEU A 83 20.91 -7.80 -2.80
N ALA A 84 21.32 -7.09 -1.74
CA ALA A 84 22.29 -7.62 -0.78
C ALA A 84 21.69 -8.66 0.18
N HIS A 85 20.36 -8.68 0.37
CA HIS A 85 19.67 -9.59 1.30
C HIS A 85 18.81 -10.64 0.58
N ASP A 86 18.40 -10.39 -0.65
CA ASP A 86 17.62 -11.30 -1.48
C ASP A 86 18.48 -11.81 -2.64
N ALA A 87 18.88 -13.09 -2.56
CA ALA A 87 19.73 -13.73 -3.57
C ALA A 87 18.96 -14.17 -4.84
N ARG A 88 17.62 -14.04 -4.86
CA ARG A 88 16.83 -14.41 -6.03
C ARG A 88 17.07 -13.43 -7.18
N PRO A 89 17.09 -13.90 -8.43
CA PRO A 89 17.21 -13.02 -9.59
C PRO A 89 16.14 -11.91 -9.58
N PRO A 90 16.51 -10.62 -9.76
CA PRO A 90 15.56 -9.52 -9.71
C PRO A 90 14.49 -9.61 -10.81
N VAL A 91 13.32 -9.05 -10.52
CA VAL A 91 12.30 -8.75 -11.53
C VAL A 91 12.48 -7.30 -11.95
N VAL A 92 12.95 -7.07 -13.16
CA VAL A 92 13.24 -5.72 -13.67
C VAL A 92 11.99 -5.13 -14.28
N TYR A 93 11.51 -4.01 -13.74
CA TYR A 93 10.37 -3.28 -14.26
C TYR A 93 10.84 -2.04 -15.04
N LEU A 94 10.77 -2.16 -16.37
CA LEU A 94 11.02 -1.10 -17.33
C LEU A 94 9.72 -0.37 -17.65
N ARG A 95 9.74 0.94 -17.51
CA ARG A 95 8.57 1.80 -17.72
C ARG A 95 9.00 3.18 -18.21
N PRO A 96 8.13 3.90 -18.93
CA PRO A 96 8.39 5.29 -19.27
C PRO A 96 8.60 6.16 -18.03
N PHE A 97 9.53 7.12 -18.14
CA PHE A 97 9.63 8.21 -17.16
C PHE A 97 8.35 9.06 -17.19
N GLY A 98 7.89 9.51 -16.02
CA GLY A 98 6.62 10.23 -15.86
C GLY A 98 5.42 9.37 -15.45
N GLU A 99 5.57 8.04 -15.33
CA GLU A 99 4.55 7.15 -14.75
C GLU A 99 4.78 6.88 -13.24
N ASP A 100 5.57 7.72 -12.54
CA ASP A 100 5.87 7.61 -11.09
C ASP A 100 4.74 8.12 -10.18
N GLU A 101 3.85 8.94 -10.75
CA GLU A 101 2.77 9.59 -10.03
C GLU A 101 1.56 8.67 -9.89
N ALA A 102 0.85 8.79 -8.76
CA ALA A 102 -0.41 8.09 -8.60
C ALA A 102 -1.42 8.68 -9.58
N LEU A 103 -1.90 7.86 -10.50
CA LEU A 103 -2.87 8.27 -11.50
C LEU A 103 -4.26 7.80 -11.07
N THR A 104 -5.26 8.58 -11.44
CA THR A 104 -6.65 8.19 -11.27
C THR A 104 -7.06 7.32 -12.45
N TYR A 105 -7.05 6.02 -12.25
CA TYR A 105 -7.49 5.01 -13.20
C TYR A 105 -8.99 4.82 -13.12
N ASP A 106 -9.69 4.84 -14.24
CA ASP A 106 -11.01 4.25 -14.32
C ASP A 106 -10.86 2.82 -14.80
N VAL A 107 -10.94 1.87 -13.87
CA VAL A 107 -10.73 0.47 -14.24
C VAL A 107 -11.99 -0.10 -14.85
N ILE A 108 -11.85 -0.67 -16.04
CA ILE A 108 -12.92 -1.42 -16.69
C ILE A 108 -13.11 -2.70 -15.88
N SER A 109 -13.99 -2.63 -14.90
CA SER A 109 -14.58 -3.79 -14.26
C SER A 109 -15.56 -4.42 -15.25
N THR A 110 -15.05 -5.17 -16.23
CA THR A 110 -15.83 -6.22 -16.91
C THR A 110 -17.26 -5.82 -17.31
N GLY A 111 -17.48 -4.61 -17.81
CA GLY A 111 -18.76 -4.13 -18.32
C GLY A 111 -19.67 -3.30 -17.39
N GLU A 112 -19.39 -3.12 -16.09
CA GLU A 112 -20.31 -2.36 -15.21
C GLU A 112 -19.57 -1.42 -14.24
N THR A 113 -19.86 -0.13 -14.39
CA THR A 113 -19.45 1.05 -13.60
C THR A 113 -17.95 1.46 -13.62
N THR A 114 -17.71 2.72 -13.98
CA THR A 114 -16.43 3.43 -13.88
C THR A 114 -16.36 4.11 -12.53
N THR A 115 -15.57 3.56 -11.61
CA THR A 115 -15.19 4.28 -10.40
C THR A 115 -13.69 4.54 -10.48
N ALA A 116 -13.36 5.82 -10.42
CA ALA A 116 -12.01 6.32 -10.42
C ALA A 116 -11.27 5.79 -9.18
N ILE A 117 -10.17 5.08 -9.39
CA ILE A 117 -9.23 4.68 -8.34
C ILE A 117 -7.93 5.45 -8.51
N THR A 118 -7.41 6.04 -7.45
CA THR A 118 -6.06 6.59 -7.45
C THR A 118 -5.09 5.49 -7.00
N ALA A 119 -4.20 5.06 -7.88
CA ALA A 119 -3.18 4.06 -7.58
C ALA A 119 -1.93 4.33 -8.41
N LYS A 120 -0.86 3.58 -8.18
CA LYS A 120 0.25 3.47 -9.13
C LYS A 120 0.13 2.19 -9.93
N ALA A 121 0.51 2.25 -11.19
CA ALA A 121 0.61 1.10 -12.09
C ALA A 121 1.40 -0.07 -11.47
N GLU A 122 2.48 0.24 -10.76
CA GLU A 122 3.31 -0.75 -10.08
C GLU A 122 2.68 -1.40 -8.84
N ASP A 123 1.66 -0.80 -8.22
CA ASP A 123 1.01 -1.37 -7.03
C ASP A 123 0.39 -2.74 -7.36
N PHE A 124 0.02 -2.93 -8.63
CA PHE A 124 -0.54 -4.17 -9.15
C PHE A 124 0.52 -5.23 -9.49
N LEU A 125 1.79 -4.82 -9.62
CA LEU A 125 2.92 -5.69 -9.94
C LEU A 125 3.64 -6.20 -8.69
N LEU A 126 3.28 -5.72 -7.48
CA LEU A 126 3.96 -6.09 -6.24
C LEU A 126 4.01 -7.61 -5.98
N ALA A 127 3.05 -8.38 -6.49
CA ALA A 127 3.04 -9.84 -6.38
C ALA A 127 4.23 -10.52 -7.08
N LEU A 128 4.89 -9.83 -7.99
CA LEU A 128 6.12 -10.30 -8.65
C LEU A 128 7.31 -10.45 -7.69
N ASN A 129 7.25 -9.85 -6.50
CA ASN A 129 8.21 -10.12 -5.43
C ASN A 129 8.24 -11.60 -4.98
N ALA A 130 7.25 -12.41 -5.38
CA ALA A 130 7.26 -13.86 -5.23
C ALA A 130 8.35 -14.53 -6.08
N ILE A 131 8.65 -13.99 -7.27
CA ILE A 131 9.68 -14.50 -8.18
C ILE A 131 11.05 -14.01 -7.72
N GLY A 132 11.16 -12.71 -7.48
CA GLY A 132 12.38 -12.04 -7.07
C GLY A 132 12.11 -10.56 -6.81
N PRO A 133 13.06 -9.81 -6.23
CA PRO A 133 12.83 -8.43 -5.85
C PRO A 133 12.44 -7.58 -7.07
N LEU A 134 11.30 -6.91 -7.00
CA LEU A 134 10.80 -6.05 -8.07
C LEU A 134 11.58 -4.73 -8.04
N VAL A 135 12.43 -4.50 -9.04
CA VAL A 135 13.34 -3.34 -9.12
C VAL A 135 13.07 -2.51 -10.35
N SER A 136 13.39 -1.22 -10.29
CA SER A 136 13.18 -0.30 -11.39
C SER A 136 14.04 0.95 -11.23
N ILE A 137 14.33 1.62 -12.34
CA ILE A 137 15.02 2.91 -12.31
C ILE A 137 14.01 3.98 -11.92
N ALA A 138 14.40 4.84 -10.98
CA ALA A 138 13.58 5.98 -10.61
C ALA A 138 13.82 7.18 -11.51
N GLU A 139 12.79 8.01 -11.62
CA GLU A 139 12.90 9.32 -12.23
C GLU A 139 13.76 10.27 -11.36
N PRO A 140 14.66 11.06 -11.97
CA PRO A 140 15.50 12.03 -11.27
C PRO A 140 14.67 13.25 -10.81
N ASN A 141 13.88 13.10 -9.75
CA ASN A 141 13.02 14.16 -9.23
C ASN A 141 13.55 14.81 -7.93
N ARG A 142 12.84 15.80 -7.38
CA ARG A 142 13.24 16.48 -6.14
C ARG A 142 13.23 15.55 -4.92
N TRP A 143 12.28 14.63 -4.85
CA TRP A 143 12.12 13.70 -3.73
C TRP A 143 13.26 12.67 -3.67
N ALA A 144 13.69 12.20 -4.84
CA ALA A 144 14.90 11.41 -5.04
C ALA A 144 16.14 12.08 -4.41
N ARG A 145 16.29 13.39 -4.63
CA ARG A 145 17.42 14.16 -4.09
C ARG A 145 17.40 14.24 -2.56
N LEU A 146 16.21 14.28 -1.96
CA LEU A 146 16.03 14.24 -0.51
C LEU A 146 16.23 12.82 0.07
N GLY A 147 16.47 11.81 -0.77
CA GLY A 147 16.60 10.42 -0.34
C GLY A 147 15.26 9.77 0.01
N MET A 148 14.14 10.31 -0.48
CA MET A 148 12.84 9.68 -0.34
C MET A 148 12.66 8.66 -1.48
N HIS A 149 12.37 7.42 -1.13
CA HIS A 149 12.07 6.37 -2.10
C HIS A 149 10.55 6.13 -2.14
N PRO A 150 9.94 6.02 -3.32
CA PRO A 150 8.53 5.70 -3.43
C PRO A 150 8.26 4.24 -2.99
N HIS A 151 7.09 4.01 -2.41
CA HIS A 151 6.54 2.66 -2.30
C HIS A 151 6.22 2.11 -3.70
N GLY A 152 6.34 0.79 -3.87
CA GLY A 152 6.20 0.13 -5.17
C GLY A 152 7.36 -0.81 -5.45
N ALA A 153 7.83 -0.82 -6.70
CA ALA A 153 9.10 -1.43 -7.04
C ALA A 153 10.26 -0.69 -6.36
N TYR A 154 11.29 -1.41 -5.92
CA TYR A 154 12.48 -0.79 -5.32
C TYR A 154 13.18 0.04 -6.37
N ARG A 155 13.49 1.28 -6.00
CA ARG A 155 14.08 2.26 -6.90
C ARG A 155 15.59 2.37 -6.72
N ASP A 156 16.28 2.38 -7.85
CA ASP A 156 17.66 2.86 -7.91
C ASP A 156 17.68 4.24 -8.59
N PHE A 157 18.45 5.15 -8.00
CA PHE A 157 18.60 6.51 -8.50
C PHE A 157 19.95 6.60 -9.18
N VAL A 158 19.94 6.47 -10.50
CA VAL A 158 21.15 6.55 -11.31
C VAL A 158 21.34 7.99 -11.78
N GLY A 159 22.59 8.49 -11.75
CA GLY A 159 22.92 9.80 -12.29
C GLY A 159 22.83 9.86 -13.82
N GLU A 160 22.90 11.07 -14.39
CA GLU A 160 23.00 11.29 -15.83
C GLU A 160 24.22 10.55 -16.40
N GLY A 161 24.00 9.76 -17.45
CA GLY A 161 25.05 9.05 -18.19
C GLY A 161 25.23 7.56 -17.87
N ASP A 162 24.71 7.05 -16.74
CA ASP A 162 25.00 5.67 -16.30
C ASP A 162 23.75 4.76 -16.21
N TRP A 163 22.56 5.31 -16.47
CA TRP A 163 21.31 4.56 -16.33
C TRP A 163 21.17 3.43 -17.35
N GLN A 164 21.64 3.61 -18.59
CA GLN A 164 21.60 2.58 -19.63
C GLN A 164 22.48 1.38 -19.28
N ALA A 165 23.71 1.63 -18.81
CA ALA A 165 24.62 0.59 -18.34
C ALA A 165 24.05 -0.16 -17.13
N ARG A 166 23.38 0.58 -16.21
CA ARG A 166 22.66 -0.02 -15.09
C ARG A 166 21.52 -0.93 -15.54
N VAL A 167 20.68 -0.48 -16.50
CA VAL A 167 19.62 -1.33 -17.08
C VAL A 167 20.22 -2.61 -17.66
N GLN A 168 21.28 -2.49 -18.48
CA GLN A 168 21.91 -3.67 -19.09
C GLN A 168 22.39 -4.67 -18.03
N THR A 169 23.09 -4.19 -17.00
CA THR A 169 23.56 -5.03 -15.89
C THR A 169 22.41 -5.76 -15.18
N TRP A 170 21.29 -5.07 -14.98
CA TRP A 170 20.11 -5.69 -14.38
C TRP A 170 19.42 -6.67 -15.30
N LEU A 171 19.34 -6.39 -16.59
CA LEU A 171 18.79 -7.30 -17.59
C LEU A 171 19.60 -8.60 -17.66
N ASP A 172 20.93 -8.51 -17.56
CA ASP A 172 21.82 -9.68 -17.54
C ASP A 172 21.59 -10.58 -16.30
N GLN A 173 21.08 -9.99 -15.20
CA GLN A 173 20.79 -10.70 -13.95
C GLN A 173 19.30 -11.01 -13.77
N ALA A 174 18.44 -10.53 -14.68
CA ALA A 174 17.00 -10.53 -14.48
C ALA A 174 16.45 -11.96 -14.48
N GLY A 175 15.70 -12.30 -13.43
CA GLY A 175 14.85 -13.48 -13.43
C GLY A 175 13.62 -13.28 -14.32
N MET A 176 13.14 -12.05 -14.43
CA MET A 176 12.03 -11.69 -15.30
C MET A 176 12.08 -10.20 -15.59
N VAL A 177 11.57 -9.81 -16.75
CA VAL A 177 11.43 -8.42 -17.15
C VAL A 177 9.98 -8.10 -17.38
N VAL A 178 9.52 -7.05 -16.73
CA VAL A 178 8.21 -6.46 -16.96
C VAL A 178 8.41 -5.19 -17.78
N LEU A 179 7.87 -5.17 -18.97
CA LEU A 179 7.92 -4.00 -19.85
C LEU A 179 6.54 -3.35 -19.88
N ALA A 180 6.41 -2.18 -19.26
CA ALA A 180 5.19 -1.39 -19.36
C ALA A 180 5.05 -0.81 -20.76
N MET A 181 3.89 -1.02 -21.38
CA MET A 181 3.53 -0.37 -22.62
C MET A 181 3.31 1.12 -22.40
N GLY A 182 4.16 1.95 -22.99
CA GLY A 182 3.95 3.37 -23.04
C GLY A 182 4.76 4.04 -24.13
N ASP A 183 4.45 5.32 -24.32
CA ASP A 183 5.12 6.15 -25.31
C ASP A 183 6.29 6.85 -24.61
N SER A 184 7.50 6.34 -24.83
CA SER A 184 8.72 6.91 -24.29
C SER A 184 9.73 7.09 -25.42
N PRO A 185 10.51 8.19 -25.45
CA PRO A 185 11.53 8.40 -26.48
C PRO A 185 12.59 7.28 -26.54
N GLY A 186 12.73 6.48 -25.48
CA GLY A 186 13.73 5.41 -25.36
C GLY A 186 13.17 3.99 -25.53
N ILE A 187 11.87 3.82 -25.79
CA ILE A 187 11.22 2.50 -25.73
C ILE A 187 11.78 1.50 -26.73
N GLU A 188 12.18 1.95 -27.93
CA GLU A 188 12.79 1.07 -28.94
C GLU A 188 14.17 0.56 -28.48
N TRP A 189 14.96 1.40 -27.79
CA TRP A 189 16.22 0.97 -27.20
C TRP A 189 15.98 -0.04 -26.08
N GLU A 190 15.01 0.20 -25.20
CA GLU A 190 14.64 -0.72 -24.10
C GLU A 190 14.24 -2.09 -24.65
N ILE A 191 13.35 -2.11 -25.65
CA ILE A 191 12.93 -3.31 -26.37
C ILE A 191 14.13 -4.07 -26.94
N GLN A 192 15.06 -3.38 -27.60
CA GLN A 192 16.27 -4.00 -28.14
C GLN A 192 17.15 -4.62 -27.04
N GLN A 193 17.33 -3.92 -25.92
CA GLN A 193 18.14 -4.45 -24.82
C GLN A 193 17.53 -5.70 -24.20
N VAL A 194 16.19 -5.70 -24.01
CA VAL A 194 15.47 -6.86 -23.48
C VAL A 194 15.58 -8.04 -24.44
N ARG A 195 15.34 -7.84 -25.73
CA ARG A 195 15.45 -8.90 -26.76
C ARG A 195 16.83 -9.57 -26.75
N GLN A 196 17.90 -8.79 -26.58
CA GLN A 196 19.26 -9.31 -26.61
C GLN A 196 19.64 -10.15 -25.38
N ARG A 197 18.93 -10.01 -24.25
CA ARG A 197 19.33 -10.55 -22.95
C ARG A 197 18.32 -11.49 -22.32
N VAL A 198 17.06 -11.41 -22.73
CA VAL A 198 15.93 -12.04 -22.03
C VAL A 198 15.15 -12.90 -23.01
N GLY A 199 15.01 -14.18 -22.66
CA GLY A 199 14.19 -15.11 -23.43
C GLY A 199 12.68 -14.80 -23.28
N PRO A 200 11.83 -15.24 -24.24
CA PRO A 200 10.39 -14.94 -24.23
C PRO A 200 9.67 -15.30 -22.93
N GLN A 201 10.02 -16.44 -22.29
CA GLN A 201 9.45 -16.89 -21.01
C GLN A 201 9.75 -15.99 -19.81
N SER A 202 10.74 -15.11 -19.95
CA SER A 202 11.12 -14.16 -18.91
C SER A 202 10.67 -12.74 -19.27
N LEU A 203 9.84 -12.58 -20.31
CA LEU A 203 9.24 -11.31 -20.71
C LEU A 203 7.75 -11.28 -20.34
N LEU A 204 7.36 -10.23 -19.62
CA LEU A 204 5.98 -9.90 -19.30
C LEU A 204 5.68 -8.49 -19.83
N LEU A 205 4.76 -8.38 -20.77
CA LEU A 205 4.25 -7.09 -21.21
C LEU A 205 3.12 -6.66 -20.29
N TYR A 206 3.22 -5.44 -19.79
CA TYR A 206 2.24 -4.86 -18.89
C TYR A 206 1.53 -3.70 -19.56
N LEU A 207 0.20 -3.77 -19.63
CA LEU A 207 -0.67 -2.72 -20.10
C LEU A 207 -1.25 -2.04 -18.85
N PRO A 208 -0.65 -0.94 -18.36
CA PRO A 208 -1.20 -0.25 -17.21
C PRO A 208 -2.62 0.24 -17.56
N PRO A 209 -3.57 0.16 -16.61
CA PRO A 209 -4.85 0.88 -16.75
C PRO A 209 -4.53 2.35 -17.05
N ARG A 210 -5.23 2.99 -18.00
CA ARG A 210 -4.94 4.39 -18.34
C ARG A 210 -5.73 5.36 -17.45
N PRO A 211 -5.16 6.54 -17.14
CA PRO A 211 -5.86 7.56 -16.36
C PRO A 211 -7.16 8.01 -17.04
N ALA A 212 -8.12 8.49 -16.26
CA ALA A 212 -9.41 8.97 -16.73
C ALA A 212 -9.34 10.35 -17.44
N ASP A 213 -8.43 10.50 -18.42
CA ASP A 213 -8.30 11.73 -19.22
C ASP A 213 -9.35 11.80 -20.36
N ALA A 214 -9.97 10.67 -20.70
CA ALA A 214 -11.03 10.58 -21.69
C ALA A 214 -12.42 10.74 -21.05
N PHE A 215 -13.13 11.82 -21.42
CA PHE A 215 -14.51 12.11 -21.01
C PHE A 215 -15.55 11.05 -21.45
N THR A 216 -15.21 10.11 -22.33
CA THR A 216 -16.12 9.07 -22.81
C THR A 216 -15.46 7.70 -22.87
N ARG A 217 -16.26 6.65 -22.56
CA ARG A 217 -15.84 5.23 -22.67
C ARG A 217 -15.24 4.93 -24.04
N LYS A 218 -15.92 5.29 -25.14
CA LYS A 218 -15.45 5.04 -26.51
C LYS A 218 -14.13 5.74 -26.84
N GLY A 219 -13.93 6.98 -26.38
CA GLY A 219 -12.67 7.72 -26.59
C GLY A 219 -11.48 7.05 -25.92
N ARG A 220 -11.69 6.47 -24.73
CA ARG A 220 -10.67 5.71 -24.00
C ARG A 220 -10.22 4.46 -24.73
N HIS A 221 -11.18 3.64 -25.18
CA HIS A 221 -10.90 2.37 -25.84
C HIS A 221 -10.10 2.59 -27.12
N LYS A 222 -10.45 3.66 -27.87
CA LYS A 222 -9.71 4.07 -29.05
C LYS A 222 -8.26 4.46 -28.73
N LYS A 223 -8.01 5.13 -27.60
CA LYS A 223 -6.67 5.53 -27.16
C LYS A 223 -5.84 4.33 -26.68
N GLU A 224 -6.42 3.44 -25.87
CA GLU A 224 -5.78 2.19 -25.43
C GLU A 224 -5.43 1.30 -26.62
N GLN A 225 -6.38 1.12 -27.54
CA GLN A 225 -6.15 0.37 -28.77
C GLN A 225 -5.05 1.02 -29.63
N ALA A 226 -5.03 2.34 -29.79
CA ALA A 226 -3.99 3.01 -30.58
C ALA A 226 -2.58 2.79 -29.99
N ILE A 227 -2.44 2.85 -28.66
CA ILE A 227 -1.17 2.57 -27.97
C ILE A 227 -0.80 1.09 -28.15
N TYR A 228 -1.78 0.20 -27.98
CA TYR A 228 -1.58 -1.23 -28.18
C TYR A 228 -1.05 -1.54 -29.59
N GLU A 229 -1.69 -1.01 -30.64
CA GLU A 229 -1.28 -1.26 -32.03
C GLU A 229 0.09 -0.66 -32.34
N HIS A 230 0.40 0.53 -31.80
CA HIS A 230 1.72 1.12 -31.94
C HIS A 230 2.81 0.24 -31.29
N PHE A 231 2.58 -0.16 -30.04
CA PHE A 231 3.52 -0.97 -29.28
C PHE A 231 3.63 -2.40 -29.85
N ARG A 232 2.52 -2.95 -30.32
CA ARG A 232 2.47 -4.23 -31.04
C ARG A 232 3.42 -4.23 -32.22
N ALA A 233 3.38 -3.20 -33.07
CA ALA A 233 4.27 -3.10 -34.22
C ALA A 233 5.76 -3.11 -33.80
N LEU A 234 6.10 -2.46 -32.68
CA LEU A 234 7.46 -2.48 -32.14
C LEU A 234 7.85 -3.87 -31.60
N VAL A 235 6.96 -4.52 -30.85
CA VAL A 235 7.23 -5.85 -30.29
C VAL A 235 7.37 -6.90 -31.39
N GLU A 236 6.46 -6.93 -32.35
CA GLU A 236 6.50 -7.89 -33.47
C GLU A 236 7.76 -7.67 -34.32
N LYS A 237 8.12 -6.40 -34.61
CA LYS A 237 9.34 -6.04 -35.34
C LYS A 237 10.61 -6.50 -34.63
N HIS A 238 10.70 -6.28 -33.32
CA HIS A 238 11.96 -6.48 -32.59
C HIS A 238 12.10 -7.86 -31.98
N PHE A 239 11.04 -8.42 -31.40
CA PHE A 239 11.12 -9.74 -30.78
C PHE A 239 10.82 -10.88 -31.76
N GLY A 240 10.20 -10.61 -32.91
CA GLY A 240 9.72 -11.66 -33.81
C GLY A 240 8.58 -12.49 -33.22
N LEU A 241 7.92 -11.97 -32.18
CA LEU A 241 6.78 -12.59 -31.51
C LEU A 241 5.50 -12.17 -32.22
N THR A 242 4.45 -12.98 -32.12
CA THR A 242 3.12 -12.59 -32.59
C THR A 242 2.33 -12.04 -31.43
N MET A 243 1.85 -10.80 -31.55
CA MET A 243 1.01 -10.22 -30.51
C MET A 243 -0.45 -10.67 -30.67
N PRO A 244 -1.17 -10.90 -29.57
CA PRO A 244 -2.59 -11.23 -29.64
C PRO A 244 -3.43 -10.05 -30.17
N PRO A 245 -4.70 -10.26 -30.52
CA PRO A 245 -5.60 -9.13 -30.77
C PRO A 245 -5.86 -8.33 -29.49
N PHE A 246 -6.06 -7.02 -29.63
CA PHE A 246 -6.42 -6.16 -28.50
C PHE A 246 -7.73 -6.61 -27.85
N THR A 247 -7.75 -6.65 -26.52
CA THR A 247 -8.93 -6.96 -25.70
C THR A 247 -9.01 -5.98 -24.53
N GLU A 248 -10.22 -5.46 -24.24
CA GLU A 248 -10.45 -4.36 -23.27
C GLU A 248 -10.03 -4.69 -21.83
N SER A 249 -9.85 -5.97 -21.52
CA SER A 249 -9.63 -6.53 -20.19
C SER A 249 -8.21 -7.06 -19.98
N THR A 250 -7.33 -6.96 -20.98
CA THR A 250 -5.97 -7.52 -20.89
C THR A 250 -5.02 -6.52 -20.27
N TYR A 251 -4.56 -6.81 -19.05
CA TYR A 251 -3.52 -6.03 -18.37
C TYR A 251 -2.12 -6.63 -18.56
N LEU A 252 -2.02 -7.92 -18.86
CA LEU A 252 -0.77 -8.67 -18.87
C LEU A 252 -0.72 -9.67 -20.01
N ILE A 253 0.43 -9.71 -20.70
CA ILE A 253 0.73 -10.67 -21.76
C ILE A 253 2.09 -11.28 -21.44
N GLY A 254 2.13 -12.60 -21.25
CA GLY A 254 3.39 -13.35 -21.18
C GLY A 254 3.63 -14.12 -22.48
N PHE A 255 4.77 -14.80 -22.57
CA PHE A 255 5.10 -15.66 -23.70
C PHE A 255 5.63 -17.00 -23.20
N ASP A 256 5.31 -18.09 -23.89
CA ASP A 256 5.91 -19.40 -23.60
C ASP A 256 7.31 -19.53 -24.22
N ALA A 257 7.89 -20.75 -24.19
CA ALA A 257 9.23 -21.01 -24.75
C ALA A 257 9.32 -20.71 -26.24
N ASP A 258 8.23 -20.97 -26.96
CA ASP A 258 8.15 -20.87 -28.40
C ASP A 258 7.78 -19.45 -28.84
N GLY A 259 7.56 -18.54 -27.90
CA GLY A 259 7.15 -17.16 -28.17
C GLY A 259 5.65 -17.02 -28.46
N THR A 260 4.84 -18.02 -28.13
CA THR A 260 3.39 -17.94 -28.25
C THR A 260 2.85 -17.04 -27.15
N PRO A 261 1.99 -16.05 -27.47
CA PRO A 261 1.44 -15.17 -26.46
C PRO A 261 0.49 -15.92 -25.52
N VAL A 262 0.73 -15.76 -24.23
CA VAL A 262 -0.12 -16.25 -23.16
C VAL A 262 -0.86 -15.07 -22.55
N MET A 263 -2.16 -15.02 -22.79
CA MET A 263 -3.07 -14.09 -22.13
C MET A 263 -3.81 -14.77 -20.99
N ALA A 264 -4.06 -14.03 -19.92
CA ALA A 264 -5.03 -14.46 -18.93
C ALA A 264 -6.45 -14.37 -19.51
N PRO A 265 -7.36 -15.28 -19.12
CA PRO A 265 -8.78 -15.06 -19.36
C PRO A 265 -9.24 -13.77 -18.66
N ASP A 266 -10.36 -13.22 -19.13
CA ASP A 266 -11.03 -12.09 -18.48
C ASP A 266 -11.09 -12.33 -16.97
N ALA A 267 -10.69 -11.31 -16.19
CA ALA A 267 -10.72 -11.41 -14.74
C ALA A 267 -12.13 -11.83 -14.28
N PRO A 268 -12.26 -12.81 -13.38
CA PRO A 268 -13.55 -13.36 -13.01
C PRO A 268 -14.50 -12.26 -12.52
N ARG A 269 -15.64 -12.12 -13.20
CA ARG A 269 -16.73 -11.23 -12.78
C ARG A 269 -17.22 -11.67 -11.40
N LYS A 270 -17.09 -10.77 -10.41
CA LYS A 270 -17.57 -10.90 -9.02
C LYS A 270 -16.69 -11.71 -8.06
N ARG A 271 -15.70 -11.02 -7.48
CA ARG A 271 -15.32 -11.26 -6.07
C ARG A 271 -15.71 -10.04 -5.25
N TRP A 272 -16.36 -10.27 -4.10
CA TRP A 272 -16.62 -9.21 -3.13
C TRP A 272 -15.29 -8.57 -2.72
N ALA A 273 -15.19 -7.26 -2.85
CA ALA A 273 -14.04 -6.46 -2.43
C ALA A 273 -14.55 -5.21 -1.71
N PHE A 274 -13.85 -4.80 -0.65
CA PHE A 274 -14.24 -3.65 0.18
C PHE A 274 -13.98 -2.31 -0.53
N THR A 275 -13.03 -2.29 -1.46
CA THR A 275 -12.66 -1.10 -2.24
C THR A 275 -12.47 -1.47 -3.72
N GLU A 276 -12.68 -0.50 -4.59
CA GLU A 276 -12.42 -0.64 -6.03
C GLU A 276 -10.94 -0.92 -6.30
N HIS A 277 -10.03 -0.26 -5.57
CA HIS A 277 -8.59 -0.59 -5.61
C HIS A 277 -8.33 -2.08 -5.32
N GLY A 278 -8.98 -2.64 -4.28
CA GLY A 278 -8.87 -4.06 -3.95
C GLY A 278 -9.40 -4.98 -5.05
N ARG A 279 -10.52 -4.60 -5.68
CA ARG A 279 -11.09 -5.36 -6.81
C ARG A 279 -10.14 -5.42 -8.00
N VAL A 280 -9.53 -4.29 -8.36
CA VAL A 280 -8.57 -4.19 -9.47
C VAL A 280 -7.29 -4.94 -9.16
N ALA A 281 -6.76 -4.79 -7.95
CA ALA A 281 -5.59 -5.54 -7.52
C ALA A 281 -5.84 -7.05 -7.53
N ASP A 282 -7.03 -7.51 -7.13
CA ASP A 282 -7.42 -8.93 -7.22
C ASP A 282 -7.55 -9.40 -8.68
N ALA A 283 -8.10 -8.58 -9.57
CA ALA A 283 -8.23 -8.88 -10.99
C ALA A 283 -6.86 -9.03 -11.67
N ILE A 284 -5.96 -8.04 -11.49
CA ILE A 284 -4.61 -8.08 -12.06
C ILE A 284 -3.80 -9.22 -11.45
N ARG A 285 -3.90 -9.47 -10.14
CA ARG A 285 -3.25 -10.61 -9.49
C ARG A 285 -3.75 -11.95 -10.03
N SER A 286 -5.06 -12.07 -10.29
CA SER A 286 -5.65 -13.27 -10.88
C SER A 286 -5.14 -13.50 -12.30
N GLN A 287 -5.05 -12.44 -13.11
CA GLN A 287 -4.50 -12.54 -14.45
C GLN A 287 -3.01 -12.88 -14.43
N LEU A 288 -2.24 -12.22 -13.55
CA LEU A 288 -0.83 -12.51 -13.35
C LEU A 288 -0.61 -13.97 -12.96
N GLY A 289 -1.42 -14.52 -12.06
CA GLY A 289 -1.39 -15.94 -11.70
C GLY A 289 -1.69 -16.86 -12.88
N ALA A 290 -2.67 -16.53 -13.71
CA ALA A 290 -3.02 -17.33 -14.88
C ALA A 290 -1.93 -17.32 -15.97
N VAL A 291 -1.29 -16.16 -16.19
CA VAL A 291 -0.15 -16.04 -17.12
C VAL A 291 1.05 -16.80 -16.57
N LEU A 292 1.42 -16.57 -15.31
CA LEU A 292 2.59 -17.21 -14.71
C LEU A 292 2.41 -18.71 -14.55
N ALA A 293 1.20 -19.23 -14.32
CA ALA A 293 0.97 -20.68 -14.27
C ALA A 293 1.35 -21.41 -15.58
N LYS A 294 1.34 -20.70 -16.71
CA LYS A 294 1.74 -21.24 -18.02
C LYS A 294 3.19 -20.92 -18.37
N VAL A 295 3.62 -19.69 -18.08
CA VAL A 295 4.96 -19.19 -18.46
C VAL A 295 6.04 -19.63 -17.46
N ARG A 296 5.69 -19.75 -16.17
CA ARG A 296 6.54 -20.19 -15.05
C ARG A 296 5.73 -20.97 -14.00
N PRO A 297 5.38 -22.24 -14.27
CA PRO A 297 4.52 -23.04 -13.39
C PRO A 297 5.05 -23.21 -11.97
N ASP A 298 6.38 -23.09 -11.77
CA ASP A 298 7.02 -23.23 -10.46
C ASP A 298 6.80 -22.02 -9.52
N THR A 299 6.16 -20.95 -10.00
CA THR A 299 5.99 -19.70 -9.24
C THR A 299 4.72 -19.74 -8.39
N GLN A 300 4.85 -19.54 -7.07
CA GLN A 300 3.72 -19.38 -6.15
C GLN A 300 3.54 -17.90 -5.76
N LEU A 301 2.50 -17.25 -6.28
CA LEU A 301 2.22 -15.80 -6.06
C LEU A 301 1.59 -15.46 -4.70
N ASP A 302 1.15 -16.46 -3.95
CA ASP A 302 0.47 -16.28 -2.66
C ASP A 302 1.43 -15.90 -1.53
N THR A 303 2.72 -16.16 -1.70
CA THR A 303 3.74 -15.98 -0.68
C THR A 303 4.86 -15.07 -1.18
N TYR A 304 4.81 -13.79 -0.80
CA TYR A 304 5.93 -12.86 -1.02
C TYR A 304 6.10 -11.89 0.14
N GLN A 305 7.36 -11.53 0.42
CA GLN A 305 7.71 -10.50 1.38
C GLN A 305 8.09 -9.21 0.64
N ILE A 306 7.64 -8.08 1.19
CA ILE A 306 8.10 -6.75 0.77
C ILE A 306 9.07 -6.28 1.85
N ALA A 307 10.33 -6.09 1.48
CA ALA A 307 11.37 -5.56 2.35
C ALA A 307 10.94 -4.20 2.94
N GLY A 308 11.22 -3.99 4.23
CA GLY A 308 10.81 -2.79 4.97
C GLY A 308 9.37 -2.80 5.49
N ARG A 309 8.50 -3.70 5.00
CA ARG A 309 7.09 -3.78 5.45
C ARG A 309 6.93 -4.12 6.94
N PRO A 310 7.70 -5.03 7.56
CA PRO A 310 7.63 -5.26 9.00
C PRO A 310 7.98 -4.00 9.82
N GLY A 311 8.98 -3.23 9.37
CA GLY A 311 9.37 -1.98 10.01
C GLY A 311 8.29 -0.90 9.92
N LEU A 312 7.61 -0.78 8.78
CA LEU A 312 6.45 0.09 8.59
C LEU A 312 5.34 -0.25 9.61
N TRP A 313 5.05 -1.53 9.79
CA TRP A 313 4.04 -1.98 10.73
C TRP A 313 4.42 -1.71 12.18
N ALA A 314 5.66 -2.00 12.58
CA ALA A 314 6.15 -1.70 13.92
C ALA A 314 6.03 -0.20 14.24
N ARG A 315 6.40 0.66 13.29
CA ARG A 315 6.27 2.13 13.42
C ARG A 315 4.82 2.59 13.48
N THR A 316 3.95 2.02 12.65
CA THR A 316 2.51 2.36 12.67
C THR A 316 1.90 1.97 14.01
N ILE A 317 2.19 0.76 14.51
CA ILE A 317 1.73 0.28 15.82
C ILE A 317 2.25 1.18 16.94
N ALA A 318 3.54 1.53 16.93
CA ALA A 318 4.13 2.40 17.95
C ALA A 318 3.49 3.80 17.97
N ALA A 319 3.32 4.44 16.80
CA ALA A 319 2.71 5.76 16.69
C ALA A 319 1.24 5.73 17.16
N THR A 320 0.47 4.72 16.75
CA THR A 320 -0.92 4.56 17.21
C THR A 320 -0.99 4.31 18.70
N THR A 321 -0.13 3.46 19.26
CA THR A 321 -0.08 3.20 20.71
C THR A 321 0.23 4.49 21.49
N LEU A 322 1.17 5.30 21.01
CA LEU A 322 1.53 6.58 21.61
C LEU A 322 0.35 7.58 21.60
N ILE A 323 -0.32 7.73 20.46
CA ILE A 323 -1.50 8.60 20.31
C ILE A 323 -2.58 8.17 21.31
N LEU A 324 -2.90 6.88 21.31
CA LEU A 324 -3.94 6.33 22.18
C LEU A 324 -3.62 6.49 23.66
N THR A 325 -2.35 6.28 24.05
CA THR A 325 -1.89 6.48 25.43
C THR A 325 -2.00 7.94 25.84
N SER A 326 -1.68 8.87 24.93
CA SER A 326 -1.80 10.31 25.16
C SER A 326 -3.26 10.72 25.37
N ILE A 327 -4.19 10.12 24.64
CA ILE A 327 -5.63 10.32 24.86
C ILE A 327 -6.03 9.82 26.26
N GLY A 328 -5.55 8.65 26.66
CA GLY A 328 -5.79 8.12 28.01
C GLY A 328 -5.28 9.02 29.13
N ILE A 329 -4.07 9.57 29.00
CA ILE A 329 -3.47 10.48 29.99
C ILE A 329 -4.26 11.80 30.07
N GLY A 330 -4.62 12.39 28.93
CA GLY A 330 -5.38 13.65 28.90
C GLY A 330 -6.74 13.54 29.61
N LEU A 331 -7.36 12.36 29.55
CA LEU A 331 -8.62 12.09 30.23
C LEU A 331 -8.49 11.91 31.75
N LEU A 332 -7.34 11.47 32.24
CA LEU A 332 -7.07 11.33 33.69
C LEU A 332 -6.81 12.69 34.36
N GLY A 333 -6.40 13.71 33.61
CA GLY A 333 -6.05 15.04 34.11
C GLY A 333 -7.14 16.12 33.98
N GLY A 334 -8.24 15.84 33.28
CA GLY A 334 -9.34 16.80 33.11
C GLY A 334 -10.20 16.95 34.37
N SER A 335 -10.81 18.13 34.54
CA SER A 335 -11.85 18.32 35.55
C SER A 335 -12.93 17.24 35.37
N ALA A 336 -13.40 16.65 36.48
CA ALA A 336 -14.27 15.48 36.50
C ALA A 336 -15.70 15.80 36.01
N GLY A 337 -15.83 16.18 34.74
CA GLY A 337 -17.08 16.30 34.04
C GLY A 337 -17.60 14.95 33.56
N VAL A 338 -18.90 14.88 33.30
CA VAL A 338 -19.57 13.68 32.77
C VAL A 338 -18.82 13.11 31.55
N PHE A 339 -18.36 13.98 30.63
CA PHE A 339 -17.64 13.58 29.42
C PHE A 339 -16.26 12.93 29.65
N THR A 340 -15.50 13.28 30.70
CA THR A 340 -14.22 12.61 31.00
C THR A 340 -14.44 11.17 31.46
N HIS A 341 -15.53 10.91 32.18
CA HIS A 341 -15.91 9.54 32.57
C HIS A 341 -16.27 8.68 31.35
N PHE A 342 -17.07 9.21 30.42
CA PHE A 342 -17.43 8.54 29.17
C PHE A 342 -16.22 8.19 28.32
N ALA A 343 -15.32 9.14 28.14
CA ALA A 343 -14.16 8.95 27.32
C ALA A 343 -13.17 7.98 27.98
N LEU A 344 -13.00 7.97 29.30
CA LEU A 344 -12.19 6.97 30.02
C LEU A 344 -12.73 5.55 29.83
N GLN A 345 -14.05 5.37 29.81
CA GLN A 345 -14.67 4.06 29.57
C GLN A 345 -14.60 3.61 28.10
N ALA A 346 -14.70 4.54 27.15
CA ALA A 346 -14.63 4.24 25.72
C ALA A 346 -13.19 3.99 25.23
N LEU A 347 -12.20 4.55 25.92
CA LEU A 347 -10.81 4.54 25.48
C LEU A 347 -10.25 3.13 25.26
N PRO A 348 -10.35 2.17 26.20
CA PRO A 348 -9.83 0.82 25.99
C PRO A 348 -10.43 0.18 24.74
N GLY A 349 -11.74 0.34 24.53
CA GLY A 349 -12.43 -0.17 23.35
C GLY A 349 -11.95 0.45 22.03
N LEU A 350 -11.71 1.77 22.01
CA LEU A 350 -11.12 2.45 20.85
C LEU A 350 -9.66 2.02 20.61
N MET A 351 -8.86 1.86 21.67
CA MET A 351 -7.49 1.36 21.57
C MET A 351 -7.44 -0.05 20.99
N LEU A 352 -8.32 -0.93 21.48
CA LEU A 352 -8.47 -2.29 21.01
C LEU A 352 -8.91 -2.31 19.55
N THR A 353 -9.89 -1.47 19.18
CA THR A 353 -10.39 -1.38 17.80
C THR A 353 -9.29 -0.89 16.85
N ALA A 354 -8.58 0.17 17.20
CA ALA A 354 -7.48 0.71 16.39
C ALA A 354 -6.32 -0.28 16.27
N GLY A 355 -5.90 -0.90 17.38
CA GLY A 355 -4.88 -1.95 17.39
C GLY A 355 -5.28 -3.13 16.49
N TRP A 356 -6.56 -3.53 16.54
CA TRP A 356 -7.07 -4.63 15.72
C TRP A 356 -7.21 -4.28 14.24
N VAL A 357 -7.56 -3.04 13.90
CA VAL A 357 -7.61 -2.57 12.50
C VAL A 357 -6.21 -2.60 11.88
N LEU A 358 -5.20 -2.16 12.62
CA LEU A 358 -3.80 -2.25 12.18
C LEU A 358 -3.39 -3.70 11.96
N LEU A 359 -3.78 -4.57 12.88
CA LEU A 359 -3.46 -5.98 12.86
C LEU A 359 -4.21 -6.73 11.74
N ALA A 360 -5.48 -6.42 11.51
CA ALA A 360 -6.28 -6.93 10.39
C ALA A 360 -5.68 -6.55 9.04
N ARG A 361 -5.18 -5.32 8.93
CA ARG A 361 -4.50 -4.83 7.73
C ARG A 361 -3.10 -5.43 7.56
N TYR A 362 -2.41 -5.81 8.65
CA TYR A 362 -1.15 -6.57 8.61
C TYR A 362 -1.35 -7.96 7.99
N PHE A 363 -2.35 -8.70 8.48
CA PHE A 363 -2.58 -10.07 8.05
C PHE A 363 -3.27 -10.19 6.69
N GLY A 364 -3.93 -9.12 6.21
CA GLY A 364 -4.60 -9.09 4.90
C GLY A 364 -5.76 -10.08 4.75
N LYS A 365 -6.17 -10.74 5.85
CA LYS A 365 -7.24 -11.75 5.84
C LYS A 365 -8.57 -11.12 6.22
N ARG A 366 -9.60 -11.41 5.42
CA ARG A 366 -10.96 -10.85 5.57
C ARG A 366 -11.60 -11.15 6.93
N TRP A 367 -11.36 -12.32 7.52
CA TRP A 367 -11.93 -12.70 8.82
C TRP A 367 -11.40 -11.84 9.98
N VAL A 368 -10.19 -11.28 9.85
CA VAL A 368 -9.58 -10.43 10.90
C VAL A 368 -10.31 -9.08 11.03
N TRP A 369 -11.10 -8.70 10.02
CA TRP A 369 -11.92 -7.48 10.02
C TRP A 369 -13.27 -7.62 10.73
N ILE A 370 -13.74 -8.85 10.99
CA ILE A 370 -15.01 -9.08 11.70
C ILE A 370 -14.89 -8.60 13.16
N VAL A 371 -13.73 -8.83 13.78
CA VAL A 371 -13.45 -8.48 15.17
C VAL A 371 -13.49 -6.96 15.43
N PRO A 372 -12.80 -6.08 14.68
CA PRO A 372 -12.83 -4.62 14.94
C PRO A 372 -14.19 -4.00 14.63
N ILE A 373 -14.95 -4.54 13.67
CA ILE A 373 -16.31 -4.07 13.40
C ILE A 373 -17.22 -4.40 14.59
N ALA A 374 -17.17 -5.65 15.09
CA ALA A 374 -17.93 -6.04 16.27
C ALA A 374 -17.52 -5.23 17.51
N LEU A 375 -16.22 -4.97 17.69
CA LEU A 375 -15.69 -4.16 18.78
C LEU A 375 -16.14 -2.70 18.68
N GLY A 376 -16.04 -2.09 17.49
CA GLY A 376 -16.50 -0.73 17.24
C GLY A 376 -18.00 -0.54 17.46
N ILE A 377 -18.82 -1.50 17.00
CA ILE A 377 -20.27 -1.51 17.27
C ILE A 377 -20.54 -1.64 18.77
N SER A 378 -19.82 -2.51 19.46
CA SER A 378 -19.96 -2.68 20.92
C SER A 378 -19.59 -1.40 21.68
N VAL A 379 -18.51 -0.72 21.29
CA VAL A 379 -18.09 0.55 21.90
C VAL A 379 -19.14 1.63 21.63
N ALA A 380 -19.65 1.74 20.40
CA ALA A 380 -20.69 2.71 20.06
C ALA A 380 -22.00 2.45 20.83
N LEU A 381 -22.42 1.19 20.95
CA LEU A 381 -23.58 0.80 21.75
C LEU A 381 -23.37 1.12 23.22
N ASN A 382 -22.18 0.85 23.77
CA ASN A 382 -21.86 1.17 25.15
C ASN A 382 -21.94 2.69 25.40
N ILE A 383 -21.32 3.49 24.54
CA ILE A 383 -21.41 4.96 24.61
C ILE A 383 -22.86 5.43 24.53
N GLY A 384 -23.65 4.86 23.61
CA GLY A 384 -25.07 5.21 23.45
C GLY A 384 -25.92 4.90 24.68
N VAL A 385 -25.74 3.71 25.28
CA VAL A 385 -26.46 3.33 26.51
C VAL A 385 -26.09 4.22 27.69
N GLN A 386 -24.79 4.51 27.85
CA GLN A 386 -24.32 5.38 28.91
C GLN A 386 -24.85 6.82 28.69
N ALA A 387 -24.86 7.34 27.45
CA ALA A 387 -25.36 8.67 27.14
C ALA A 387 -26.87 8.78 27.39
N TYR A 388 -27.61 7.73 27.05
CA TYR A 388 -29.03 7.63 27.36
C TYR A 388 -29.30 7.62 28.86
N ALA A 389 -28.45 6.96 29.66
CA ALA A 389 -28.57 6.96 31.13
C ALA A 389 -28.35 8.34 31.77
N GLN A 390 -27.78 9.31 31.05
CA GLN A 390 -27.70 10.70 31.51
C GLN A 390 -28.97 11.50 31.18
N ILE A 391 -29.69 11.12 30.13
CA ILE A 391 -30.94 11.76 29.71
C ILE A 391 -32.11 11.24 30.58
N ASP A 392 -32.14 9.93 30.81
CA ASP A 392 -33.12 9.25 31.66
C ASP A 392 -32.40 8.27 32.60
N PRO A 393 -32.10 8.71 33.84
CA PRO A 393 -31.35 7.92 34.79
C PRO A 393 -32.05 6.61 35.16
N GLU A 394 -33.38 6.58 35.28
CA GLU A 394 -34.11 5.37 35.65
C GLU A 394 -34.08 4.34 34.53
N ALA A 395 -34.43 4.76 33.30
CA ALA A 395 -34.41 3.86 32.14
C ALA A 395 -32.99 3.39 31.81
N GLY A 396 -32.00 4.28 31.93
CA GLY A 396 -30.58 3.95 31.77
C GLY A 396 -30.07 2.93 32.79
N TYR A 397 -30.43 3.08 34.07
CA TYR A 397 -30.03 2.12 35.10
C TYR A 397 -30.64 0.74 34.88
N MET A 398 -31.90 0.67 34.43
CA MET A 398 -32.54 -0.58 34.05
C MET A 398 -31.84 -1.24 32.86
N LEU A 399 -31.44 -0.48 31.84
CA LEU A 399 -30.69 -0.95 30.68
C LEU A 399 -29.30 -1.47 31.07
N LEU A 400 -28.55 -0.75 31.91
CA LEU A 400 -27.23 -1.15 32.39
C LEU A 400 -27.26 -2.42 33.25
N ARG A 401 -28.34 -2.63 34.02
CA ARG A 401 -28.56 -3.86 34.82
C ARG A 401 -29.22 -5.00 34.04
N SER A 402 -29.62 -4.77 32.80
CA SER A 402 -30.22 -5.80 31.96
C SER A 402 -29.24 -6.97 31.79
N PRO A 403 -29.66 -8.22 32.05
CA PRO A 403 -28.85 -9.41 31.80
C PRO A 403 -28.34 -9.46 30.36
N TRP A 404 -29.14 -8.97 29.41
CA TRP A 404 -28.80 -8.95 27.99
C TRP A 404 -27.67 -7.98 27.66
N TYR A 405 -27.64 -6.81 28.30
CA TYR A 405 -26.58 -5.83 28.13
C TYR A 405 -25.26 -6.33 28.74
N GLN A 406 -25.32 -6.90 29.95
CA GLN A 406 -24.16 -7.53 30.62
C GLN A 406 -23.61 -8.71 29.81
N LEU A 407 -24.50 -9.53 29.24
CA LEU A 407 -24.13 -10.65 28.39
C LEU A 407 -23.51 -10.16 27.07
N ALA A 408 -24.07 -9.14 26.42
CA ALA A 408 -23.50 -8.55 25.20
C ALA A 408 -22.11 -7.95 25.46
N GLY A 409 -21.93 -7.21 26.55
CA GLY A 409 -20.63 -6.67 26.95
C GLY A 409 -19.60 -7.77 27.22
N SER A 410 -20.00 -8.83 27.93
CA SER A 410 -19.14 -9.98 28.23
C SER A 410 -18.76 -10.76 26.97
N LEU A 411 -19.71 -10.98 26.05
CA LEU A 411 -19.50 -11.69 24.79
C LEU A 411 -18.43 -11.01 23.93
N VAL A 412 -18.40 -9.68 23.90
CA VAL A 412 -17.39 -8.91 23.16
C VAL A 412 -15.99 -9.12 23.73
N HIS A 413 -15.85 -9.17 25.06
CA HIS A 413 -14.57 -9.48 25.71
C HIS A 413 -14.13 -10.91 25.41
N TRP A 414 -15.04 -11.89 25.42
CA TRP A 414 -14.73 -13.28 25.07
C TRP A 414 -14.34 -13.45 23.60
N ILE A 415 -15.03 -12.78 22.68
CA ILE A 415 -14.67 -12.73 21.25
C ILE A 415 -13.26 -12.15 21.09
N TYR A 416 -12.96 -11.06 21.80
CA TYR A 416 -11.64 -10.45 21.78
C TYR A 416 -10.55 -11.40 22.31
N VAL A 417 -10.76 -12.01 23.47
CA VAL A 417 -9.81 -12.98 24.05
C VAL A 417 -9.58 -14.17 23.10
N GLY A 418 -10.65 -14.73 22.54
CA GLY A 418 -10.55 -15.80 21.54
C GLY A 418 -9.77 -15.38 20.30
N ALA A 419 -9.98 -14.14 19.83
CA ALA A 419 -9.27 -13.57 18.68
C ALA A 419 -7.78 -13.34 18.98
N VAL A 420 -7.42 -12.89 20.20
CA VAL A 420 -6.02 -12.73 20.63
C VAL A 420 -5.32 -14.08 20.71
N LEU A 421 -5.99 -15.08 21.29
CA LEU A 421 -5.45 -16.44 21.42
C LEU A 421 -5.22 -17.09 20.06
N THR A 422 -6.20 -17.03 19.16
CA THR A 422 -6.05 -17.56 17.79
C THR A 422 -4.92 -16.86 17.04
N LEU A 423 -4.76 -15.56 17.22
CA LEU A 423 -3.64 -14.82 16.64
C LEU A 423 -2.29 -15.23 17.22
N GLY A 424 -2.19 -15.37 18.54
CA GLY A 424 -0.99 -15.84 19.22
C GLY A 424 -0.56 -17.22 18.74
N VAL A 425 -1.52 -18.14 18.59
CA VAL A 425 -1.29 -19.48 18.03
C VAL A 425 -0.85 -19.41 16.57
N ALA A 426 -1.49 -18.58 15.74
CA ALA A 426 -1.10 -18.41 14.33
C ALA A 426 0.31 -17.82 14.16
N LEU A 427 0.72 -16.92 15.06
CA LEU A 427 2.06 -16.33 15.07
C LEU A 427 3.11 -17.33 15.59
N ALA A 428 2.78 -18.11 16.62
CA ALA A 428 3.66 -19.15 17.15
C ALA A 428 3.91 -20.28 16.12
N GLY A 429 2.88 -20.69 15.39
CA GLY A 429 2.99 -21.71 14.35
C GLY A 429 3.87 -21.32 13.16
N ARG A 430 3.95 -20.03 12.81
CA ARG A 430 4.85 -19.55 11.75
C ARG A 430 6.33 -19.64 12.13
N ARG A 431 6.68 -19.41 13.40
CA ARG A 431 8.08 -19.55 13.87
C ARG A 431 8.58 -20.99 13.86
N ALA A 432 7.68 -21.97 13.93
CA ALA A 432 8.05 -23.39 13.93
C ALA A 432 8.33 -23.94 12.52
N GLY A 433 7.99 -23.21 11.45
CA GLY A 433 8.24 -23.62 10.06
C GLY A 433 9.54 -23.08 9.45
N ASP A 434 10.22 -22.15 10.15
CA ASP A 434 11.46 -21.51 9.71
C ASP A 434 12.70 -22.07 10.46
N GLY A 435 12.59 -23.27 11.04
CA GLY A 435 13.63 -23.94 11.84
C GLY A 435 14.16 -25.22 11.23
#